data_AF-A0A928HU96-F1
#
_entry.id   AF-A0A928HU96-F1
#
_cell.length_a   1.000
_cell.length_b   1.000
_cell.length_c   1.000
_cell.angle_alpha   90.00
_cell.angle_beta   90.00
_cell.angle_gamma   90.00
#
_symmetry.space_group_name_H-M   'P 1'
#
loop_
_entity.id
_entity.type
_entity.pdbx_description
1 polymer ?
#
loop_
_entity_poly.entity_id
_entity_poly.type
_entity_poly.pdbx_seq_one_letter_code
_entity_poly.pdbx_strand_id
1 'polypeptide(L)'
;MKRFVGFYNYTVILTFVSLVVSIIGMTQCLHGNYKAAILCLMISGVCDAFDGRIARTREISTEDERNYGIQLDSLCDVVCFGVFPAILCYMLGCRGVIGIICVCFFALCAVIRLAYFNVLETKRQQVEESRTAKYYHGLPVTSIAVILPIVFAFQYFVPALLFYILLHLMLIAVGFAYIFDFHMPKPNLKALIIVMAILAFCVFVVFALTEFRPPRFTVDSNPIVSAFTEHEDAAFENEEGGLSGITPSNQKNSDDSQGVIKPDGQLRLQDDID
;
A
#
# COMPACT_ATOMS: atom_id res chain seq x y z
N MET A 1 0.64 40.68 10.29
CA MET A 1 1.69 39.65 10.29
C MET A 1 0.99 38.28 10.28
N LYS A 2 0.71 37.69 9.10
CA LYS A 2 0.25 36.29 9.04
C LYS A 2 1.49 35.41 9.23
N ARG A 3 1.64 34.79 10.41
CA ARG A 3 2.85 34.03 10.81
C ARG A 3 2.85 32.56 10.34
N PHE A 4 1.77 32.07 9.73
CA PHE A 4 1.65 30.69 9.28
C PHE A 4 1.41 30.63 7.78
N VAL A 5 2.10 29.71 7.11
CA VAL A 5 1.91 29.42 5.68
C VAL A 5 0.73 28.46 5.56
N GLY A 6 -0.35 28.89 4.89
CA GLY A 6 -1.53 28.06 4.62
C GLY A 6 -2.84 28.64 5.14
N PHE A 7 -3.94 28.06 4.65
CA PHE A 7 -5.30 28.40 5.06
C PHE A 7 -5.86 27.26 5.91
N TYR A 8 -6.23 27.59 7.15
CA TYR A 8 -6.72 26.60 8.11
C TYR A 8 -8.23 26.77 8.28
N ASN A 9 -8.96 25.97 7.51
CA ASN A 9 -10.41 25.89 7.54
C ASN A 9 -10.84 24.59 8.22
N TYR A 10 -12.08 24.50 8.73
CA TYR A 10 -12.55 23.27 9.38
C TYR A 10 -12.47 22.04 8.46
N THR A 11 -12.62 22.24 7.14
CA THR A 11 -12.47 21.21 6.10
C THR A 11 -11.03 20.70 6.08
N VAL A 12 -10.07 21.61 5.93
CA VAL A 12 -8.63 21.30 5.99
C VAL A 12 -8.22 20.59 7.28
N ILE A 13 -8.80 20.99 8.42
CA ILE A 13 -8.55 20.30 9.70
C ILE A 13 -9.06 18.85 9.64
N LEU A 14 -10.23 18.61 9.04
CA LEU A 14 -10.77 17.27 8.87
C LEU A 14 -9.90 16.41 7.94
N THR A 15 -9.37 17.00 6.86
CA THR A 15 -8.37 16.36 5.98
C THR A 15 -7.10 16.00 6.75
N PHE A 16 -6.60 16.87 7.64
CA PHE A 16 -5.44 16.54 8.47
C PHE A 16 -5.73 15.43 9.47
N VAL A 17 -6.92 15.40 10.05
CA VAL A 17 -7.33 14.32 10.94
C VAL A 17 -7.38 12.99 10.19
N SER A 18 -7.94 12.94 8.98
CA SER A 18 -7.96 11.71 8.17
C SER A 18 -6.54 11.23 7.85
N LEU A 19 -5.64 12.14 7.49
CA LEU A 19 -4.22 11.84 7.27
C LEU A 19 -3.52 11.26 8.51
N VAL A 20 -3.69 11.90 9.68
CA VAL A 20 -3.10 11.42 10.94
C VAL A 20 -3.63 10.04 11.29
N VAL A 21 -4.94 9.79 11.14
CA VAL A 21 -5.54 8.48 11.37
C VAL A 21 -4.95 7.43 10.42
N SER A 22 -4.76 7.76 9.14
CA SER A 22 -4.12 6.87 8.17
C SER A 22 -2.66 6.57 8.50
N ILE A 23 -1.88 7.55 8.97
CA ILE A 23 -0.49 7.34 9.41
C ILE A 23 -0.42 6.42 10.64
N ILE A 24 -1.31 6.62 11.61
CA ILE A 24 -1.44 5.71 12.76
C ILE A 24 -1.80 4.31 12.26
N GLY A 25 -2.74 4.20 11.32
CA GLY A 25 -3.14 2.93 10.71
C GLY A 25 -1.99 2.21 10.00
N MET A 26 -1.19 2.94 9.21
CA MET A 26 0.03 2.41 8.57
C MET A 26 1.01 1.90 9.62
N THR A 27 1.24 2.67 10.69
CA THR A 27 2.12 2.26 11.79
C THR A 27 1.61 0.98 12.46
N GLN A 28 0.32 0.87 12.70
CA GLN A 28 -0.29 -0.36 13.23
C GLN A 28 -0.15 -1.54 12.26
N CYS A 29 -0.22 -1.29 10.95
CA CYS A 29 0.03 -2.30 9.94
C CYS A 29 1.48 -2.83 10.00
N LEU A 30 2.45 -1.93 10.20
CA LEU A 30 3.86 -2.29 10.36
C LEU A 30 4.11 -3.13 11.63
N HIS A 31 3.41 -2.82 12.72
CA HIS A 31 3.45 -3.61 13.95
C HIS A 31 2.63 -4.92 13.91
N GLY A 32 2.11 -5.33 12.74
CA GLY A 32 1.31 -6.55 12.59
C GLY A 32 -0.14 -6.45 13.09
N ASN A 33 -0.57 -5.28 13.56
CA ASN A 33 -1.93 -5.02 14.03
C ASN A 33 -2.88 -4.65 12.86
N TYR A 34 -3.05 -5.58 11.91
CA TYR A 34 -3.84 -5.33 10.68
C TYR A 34 -5.30 -4.97 10.94
N LYS A 35 -5.89 -5.47 12.03
CA LYS A 35 -7.26 -5.13 12.44
C LYS A 35 -7.40 -3.63 12.73
N ALA A 36 -6.46 -3.09 13.52
CA ALA A 36 -6.43 -1.68 13.84
C ALA A 36 -6.12 -0.84 12.60
N ALA A 37 -5.21 -1.30 11.74
CA ALA A 37 -4.91 -0.65 10.46
C ALA A 37 -6.16 -0.52 9.57
N ILE A 38 -6.92 -1.60 9.39
CA ILE A 38 -8.15 -1.59 8.58
C ILE A 38 -9.20 -0.68 9.20
N LEU A 39 -9.34 -0.67 10.53
CA LEU A 39 -10.22 0.26 11.21
C LEU A 39 -9.82 1.72 10.97
N CYS A 40 -8.54 2.04 11.06
CA CYS A 40 -8.01 3.36 10.74
C CYS A 40 -8.32 3.75 9.27
N LEU A 41 -8.14 2.83 8.32
CA LEU A 41 -8.46 3.07 6.91
C LEU A 41 -9.95 3.40 6.72
N MET A 42 -10.83 2.64 7.37
CA MET A 42 -12.27 2.88 7.34
C MET A 42 -12.64 4.25 7.94
N ILE A 43 -12.06 4.59 9.10
CA ILE A 43 -12.29 5.89 9.76
C ILE A 43 -11.80 7.03 8.85
N SER A 44 -10.62 6.89 8.24
CA SER A 44 -10.11 7.88 7.28
C SER A 44 -11.07 8.07 6.10
N GLY A 45 -11.61 6.98 5.54
CA GLY A 45 -12.60 7.02 4.46
C GLY A 45 -13.89 7.75 4.84
N VAL A 46 -14.34 7.60 6.08
CA VAL A 46 -15.52 8.33 6.60
C VAL A 46 -15.22 9.81 6.75
N CYS A 47 -14.10 10.16 7.37
CA CYS A 47 -13.68 11.55 7.55
C CYS A 47 -13.60 12.27 6.20
N ASP A 48 -12.99 11.63 5.21
CA ASP A 48 -12.85 12.17 3.85
C ASP A 48 -14.19 12.38 3.14
N ALA A 49 -15.07 11.37 3.19
CA ALA A 49 -16.40 11.47 2.60
C ALA A 49 -17.26 12.57 3.23
N PHE A 50 -17.07 12.83 4.53
CA PHE A 50 -17.69 13.97 5.20
C PHE A 50 -17.04 15.29 4.78
N ASP A 51 -15.71 15.35 4.65
CA ASP A 51 -15.00 16.56 4.28
C ASP A 51 -15.43 17.09 2.91
N GLY A 52 -15.42 16.21 1.90
CA GLY A 52 -15.85 16.55 0.54
C GLY A 52 -17.34 16.90 0.42
N ARG A 53 -18.18 16.55 1.40
CA ARG A 53 -19.59 16.95 1.48
C ARG A 53 -19.76 18.31 2.14
N ILE A 54 -19.06 18.56 3.24
CA ILE A 54 -19.15 19.81 3.98
C ILE A 54 -18.51 20.94 3.16
N ALA A 55 -17.42 20.65 2.43
CA ALA A 55 -16.79 21.59 1.50
C ALA A 55 -17.75 22.15 0.44
N ARG A 56 -18.68 21.33 -0.06
CA ARG A 56 -19.70 21.73 -1.07
C ARG A 56 -20.82 22.61 -0.52
N THR A 57 -20.92 22.76 0.80
CA THR A 57 -21.97 23.56 1.45
C THR A 57 -21.48 24.97 1.78
N ARG A 58 -20.23 25.33 1.42
CA ARG A 58 -19.69 26.68 1.62
C ARG A 58 -20.04 27.60 0.46
N GLU A 59 -20.79 28.65 0.74
CA GLU A 59 -21.03 29.77 -0.21
C GLU A 59 -19.94 30.87 -0.14
N ILE A 60 -19.02 30.82 0.84
CA ILE A 60 -18.14 31.97 1.17
C ILE A 60 -16.73 31.49 1.52
N SER A 61 -15.91 31.18 0.51
CA SER A 61 -14.45 31.05 0.64
C SER A 61 -13.79 31.80 -0.51
N THR A 62 -12.75 32.59 -0.22
CA THR A 62 -11.91 33.23 -1.25
C THR A 62 -11.34 32.17 -2.20
N GLU A 63 -11.15 32.51 -3.46
CA GLU A 63 -10.69 31.59 -4.52
C GLU A 63 -9.40 30.85 -4.13
N ASP A 64 -8.43 31.56 -3.56
CA ASP A 64 -7.16 30.99 -3.09
C ASP A 64 -7.35 29.93 -1.99
N GLU A 65 -8.27 30.15 -1.05
CA GLU A 65 -8.53 29.19 0.04
C GLU A 65 -9.15 27.90 -0.47
N ARG A 66 -10.02 28.01 -1.47
CA ARG A 66 -10.69 26.88 -2.10
C ARG A 66 -9.70 26.05 -2.91
N ASN A 67 -8.86 26.70 -3.72
CA ASN A 67 -7.85 26.04 -4.53
C ASN A 67 -6.80 25.35 -3.65
N TYR A 68 -6.40 25.99 -2.56
CA TYR A 68 -5.53 25.39 -1.55
C TYR A 68 -6.16 24.12 -0.94
N GLY A 69 -7.44 24.19 -0.52
CA GLY A 69 -8.15 23.05 0.06
C GLY A 69 -8.23 21.86 -0.90
N ILE A 70 -8.56 22.08 -2.17
CA ILE A 70 -8.68 21.00 -3.17
C ILE A 70 -7.35 20.32 -3.45
N GLN A 71 -6.26 21.08 -3.55
CA GLN A 71 -4.93 20.49 -3.76
C GLN A 71 -4.47 19.71 -2.54
N LEU A 72 -4.72 20.24 -1.34
CA LEU A 72 -4.37 19.55 -0.10
C LEU A 72 -5.15 18.24 0.07
N ASP A 73 -6.45 18.25 -0.20
CA ASP A 73 -7.33 17.07 -0.20
C ASP A 73 -6.76 15.97 -1.10
N SER A 74 -6.41 16.32 -2.34
CA SER A 74 -5.79 15.38 -3.29
C SER A 74 -4.46 14.80 -2.78
N LEU A 75 -3.61 15.60 -2.15
CA LEU A 75 -2.33 15.12 -1.61
C LEU A 75 -2.54 14.15 -0.44
N CYS A 76 -3.46 14.49 0.45
CA CYS A 76 -3.83 13.62 1.58
C CYS A 76 -4.45 12.32 1.10
N ASP A 77 -5.35 12.36 0.11
CA ASP A 77 -5.99 11.20 -0.49
C ASP A 77 -5.01 10.20 -1.10
N VAL A 78 -3.96 10.69 -1.78
CA VAL A 78 -2.90 9.81 -2.31
C VAL A 78 -2.24 9.02 -1.18
N VAL A 79 -2.00 9.64 -0.03
CA VAL A 79 -1.39 8.97 1.12
C VAL A 79 -2.40 8.02 1.80
N CYS A 80 -3.62 8.50 2.06
CA CYS A 80 -4.66 7.78 2.80
C CYS A 80 -5.24 6.58 2.03
N PHE A 81 -5.41 6.71 0.71
CA PHE A 81 -6.13 5.73 -0.10
C PHE A 81 -5.31 5.17 -1.27
N GLY A 82 -4.19 5.80 -1.64
CA GLY A 82 -3.22 5.21 -2.56
C GLY A 82 -2.16 4.39 -1.82
N VAL A 83 -1.37 5.07 -0.97
CA VAL A 83 -0.19 4.48 -0.31
C VAL A 83 -0.58 3.55 0.82
N PHE A 84 -1.48 3.96 1.71
CA PHE A 84 -1.84 3.14 2.87
C PHE A 84 -2.42 1.77 2.49
N PRO A 85 -3.43 1.65 1.59
CA PRO A 85 -3.91 0.34 1.15
C PRO A 85 -2.84 -0.49 0.42
N ALA A 86 -1.93 0.14 -0.33
CA ALA A 86 -0.83 -0.54 -0.99
C ALA A 86 0.11 -1.21 0.03
N ILE A 87 0.53 -0.47 1.06
CA ILE A 87 1.34 -1.01 2.16
C ILE A 87 0.58 -2.11 2.88
N LEU A 88 -0.69 -1.89 3.20
CA LEU A 88 -1.51 -2.85 3.91
C LEU A 88 -1.67 -4.17 3.13
N CYS A 89 -1.91 -4.12 1.82
CA CYS A 89 -1.97 -5.31 0.97
C CYS A 89 -0.61 -6.03 0.87
N TYR A 90 0.49 -5.29 0.73
CA TYR A 90 1.84 -5.87 0.73
C TYR A 90 2.09 -6.66 2.02
N MET A 91 1.72 -6.08 3.16
CA MET A 91 1.89 -6.68 4.47
C MET A 91 0.93 -7.86 4.70
N LEU A 92 -0.27 -7.85 4.10
CA LEU A 92 -1.23 -8.95 4.22
C LEU A 92 -0.88 -10.19 3.39
N GLY A 93 0.01 -10.08 2.40
CA GLY A 93 0.45 -11.23 1.61
C GLY A 93 0.76 -10.97 0.13
N CYS A 94 0.63 -9.73 -0.37
CA CYS A 94 1.08 -9.36 -1.72
C CYS A 94 2.61 -9.18 -1.78
N ARG A 95 3.36 -10.25 -1.47
CA ARG A 95 4.83 -10.29 -1.47
C ARG A 95 5.39 -10.79 -2.80
N GLY A 96 6.71 -10.64 -2.96
CA GLY A 96 7.43 -11.03 -4.18
C GLY A 96 7.22 -10.05 -5.34
N VAL A 97 7.87 -10.33 -6.47
CA VAL A 97 7.92 -9.44 -7.65
C VAL A 97 6.51 -9.12 -8.17
N ILE A 98 5.64 -10.13 -8.27
CA ILE A 98 4.26 -9.95 -8.75
C ILE A 98 3.46 -9.06 -7.80
N GLY A 99 3.57 -9.30 -6.48
CA GLY A 99 2.91 -8.50 -5.47
C GLY A 99 3.34 -7.03 -5.51
N ILE A 100 4.65 -6.77 -5.63
CA ILE A 100 5.22 -5.43 -5.78
C ILE A 100 4.67 -4.74 -7.03
N ILE A 101 4.66 -5.43 -8.18
CA ILE A 101 4.09 -4.87 -9.42
C ILE A 101 2.61 -4.51 -9.23
N CYS A 102 1.82 -5.36 -8.58
CA CYS A 102 0.41 -5.09 -8.32
C CYS A 102 0.18 -3.88 -7.41
N VAL A 103 0.93 -3.74 -6.32
CA VAL A 103 0.78 -2.57 -5.41
C VAL A 103 1.28 -1.28 -6.06
N CYS A 104 2.35 -1.33 -6.85
CA CYS A 104 2.83 -0.19 -7.64
C CYS A 104 1.80 0.23 -8.69
N PHE A 105 1.25 -0.73 -9.44
CA PHE A 105 0.20 -0.48 -10.41
C PHE A 105 -1.02 0.19 -9.76
N PHE A 106 -1.50 -0.36 -8.64
CA PHE A 106 -2.61 0.21 -7.89
C PHE A 106 -2.34 1.66 -7.45
N ALA A 107 -1.18 1.92 -6.84
CA ALA A 107 -0.81 3.26 -6.37
C ALA A 107 -0.70 4.26 -7.53
N LEU A 108 -0.12 3.87 -8.66
CA LEU A 108 -0.05 4.70 -9.87
C LEU A 108 -1.45 5.01 -10.41
N CYS A 109 -2.34 4.02 -10.48
CA CYS A 109 -3.72 4.22 -10.92
C CYS A 109 -4.47 5.20 -10.01
N ALA A 110 -4.25 5.11 -8.68
CA ALA A 110 -4.82 6.05 -7.73
C ALA A 110 -4.35 7.48 -7.99
N VAL A 111 -3.03 7.70 -8.15
CA VAL A 111 -2.46 9.02 -8.46
C VAL A 111 -3.01 9.60 -9.76
N ILE A 112 -3.09 8.79 -10.83
CA ILE A 112 -3.64 9.22 -12.13
C ILE A 112 -5.11 9.67 -11.98
N ARG A 113 -5.91 8.89 -11.24
CA ARG A 113 -7.32 9.20 -10.99
C ARG A 113 -7.49 10.51 -10.23
N LEU A 114 -6.66 10.76 -9.20
CA LEU A 114 -6.68 12.01 -8.45
C LEU A 114 -6.25 13.20 -9.30
N ALA A 115 -5.17 13.07 -10.08
CA ALA A 115 -4.72 14.12 -10.97
C ALA A 115 -5.82 14.50 -11.98
N TYR A 116 -6.51 13.51 -12.55
CA TYR A 116 -7.66 13.75 -13.43
C TYR A 116 -8.81 14.47 -12.71
N PHE A 117 -9.15 14.05 -11.48
CA PHE A 117 -10.20 14.70 -10.70
C PHE A 117 -9.86 16.14 -10.32
N ASN A 118 -8.61 16.42 -9.95
CA ASN A 118 -8.15 17.77 -9.61
C ASN A 118 -8.28 18.72 -10.81
N VAL A 119 -7.89 18.26 -12.01
CA VAL A 119 -8.06 19.02 -13.26
C VAL A 119 -9.55 19.23 -13.60
N LEU A 120 -10.38 18.20 -13.41
CA LEU A 120 -11.83 18.30 -13.66
C LEU A 120 -12.49 19.31 -12.72
N GLU A 121 -12.11 19.33 -11.45
CA GLU A 121 -12.64 20.27 -10.47
C GLU A 121 -12.19 21.71 -10.74
N THR A 122 -10.94 21.91 -11.16
CA THR A 122 -10.44 23.21 -11.61
C THR A 122 -11.25 23.73 -12.82
N LYS A 123 -11.54 22.87 -13.80
CA LYS A 123 -12.39 23.24 -14.95
C LYS A 123 -13.82 23.57 -14.53
N ARG A 124 -14.38 22.86 -13.55
CA ARG A 124 -15.73 23.16 -13.04
C ARG A 124 -15.80 24.54 -12.42
N GLN A 125 -14.81 24.95 -11.64
CA GLN A 125 -14.78 26.29 -11.04
C GLN A 125 -14.77 27.40 -12.10
N GLN A 126 -14.05 27.19 -13.20
CA GLN A 126 -14.02 28.13 -14.33
C GLN A 126 -15.35 28.16 -15.10
N VAL A 127 -16.03 27.00 -15.20
CA VAL A 127 -17.31 26.88 -15.91
C VAL A 127 -18.51 27.27 -15.04
N GLU A 128 -18.45 27.24 -13.72
CA GLU A 128 -19.58 27.63 -12.85
C GLU A 128 -19.93 29.13 -12.96
N GLU A 129 -19.01 29.96 -13.46
CA GLU A 129 -19.27 31.33 -13.90
C GLU A 129 -20.14 31.40 -15.18
N SER A 130 -20.19 30.31 -15.96
CA SER A 130 -20.96 30.10 -17.18
C SER A 130 -21.94 28.92 -16.98
N ARG A 131 -23.11 29.22 -16.40
CA ARG A 131 -24.23 28.29 -16.15
C ARG A 131 -24.38 27.21 -17.26
N THR A 132 -23.93 25.98 -16.99
CA THR A 132 -24.52 24.66 -17.36
C THR A 132 -23.44 23.60 -17.59
N ALA A 133 -23.18 22.71 -16.61
CA ALA A 133 -22.69 21.34 -16.86
C ALA A 133 -22.73 20.47 -15.58
N LYS A 134 -23.83 19.75 -15.37
CA LYS A 134 -23.93 18.69 -14.35
C LYS A 134 -23.32 17.38 -14.88
N TYR A 135 -22.00 17.22 -14.80
CA TYR A 135 -21.37 15.92 -15.10
C TYR A 135 -20.46 15.51 -13.94
N TYR A 136 -20.75 14.35 -13.32
CA TYR A 136 -19.91 13.71 -12.29
C TYR A 136 -19.28 12.47 -12.89
N HIS A 137 -17.95 12.34 -12.76
CA HIS A 137 -17.18 11.22 -13.30
C HIS A 137 -16.71 10.29 -12.18
N GLY A 138 -16.68 8.99 -12.46
CA GLY A 138 -15.83 7.99 -11.80
C GLY A 138 -16.16 7.52 -10.37
N LEU A 139 -15.59 6.36 -10.05
CA LEU A 139 -15.44 5.84 -8.69
C LEU A 139 -14.39 6.68 -7.93
N PRO A 140 -14.72 7.23 -6.74
CA PRO A 140 -13.77 8.00 -5.93
C PRO A 140 -12.70 7.08 -5.35
N VAL A 141 -11.49 7.60 -5.15
CA VAL A 141 -10.37 6.78 -4.63
C VAL A 141 -10.63 6.29 -3.21
N THR A 142 -11.43 7.04 -2.44
CA THR A 142 -11.99 6.64 -1.13
C THR A 142 -12.72 5.30 -1.13
N SER A 143 -13.14 4.76 -2.27
CA SER A 143 -13.82 3.46 -2.37
C SER A 143 -13.00 2.29 -1.79
N ILE A 144 -11.67 2.38 -1.84
CA ILE A 144 -10.79 1.33 -1.29
C ILE A 144 -10.97 1.17 0.22
N ALA A 145 -11.35 2.23 0.93
CA ALA A 145 -11.64 2.19 2.37
C ALA A 145 -12.90 1.36 2.71
N VAL A 146 -13.70 1.00 1.71
CA VAL A 146 -14.84 0.07 1.84
C VAL A 146 -14.49 -1.30 1.26
N ILE A 147 -13.86 -1.35 0.07
CA ILE A 147 -13.55 -2.60 -0.63
C ILE A 147 -12.55 -3.45 0.15
N LEU A 148 -11.47 -2.83 0.66
CA LEU A 148 -10.40 -3.55 1.34
C LEU A 148 -10.88 -4.25 2.64
N PRO A 149 -11.61 -3.59 3.56
CA PRO A 149 -12.18 -4.26 4.74
C PRO A 149 -13.08 -5.45 4.39
N ILE A 150 -13.86 -5.34 3.31
CA ILE A 150 -14.72 -6.45 2.85
C ILE A 150 -13.86 -7.64 2.45
N VAL A 151 -12.84 -7.43 1.60
CA VAL A 151 -11.92 -8.50 1.18
C VAL A 151 -11.19 -9.08 2.38
N PHE A 152 -10.76 -8.26 3.33
CA PHE A 152 -10.16 -8.73 4.57
C PHE A 152 -11.10 -9.60 5.41
N ALA A 153 -12.40 -9.29 5.46
CA ALA A 153 -13.37 -10.14 6.14
C ALA A 153 -13.54 -11.51 5.47
N PHE A 154 -13.32 -11.63 4.16
CA PHE A 154 -13.36 -12.92 3.47
C PHE A 154 -12.28 -13.91 3.93
N GLN A 155 -11.17 -13.43 4.50
CA GLN A 155 -10.08 -14.30 4.98
C GLN A 155 -10.56 -15.38 5.97
N TYR A 156 -11.65 -15.13 6.70
CA TYR A 156 -12.19 -16.06 7.70
C TYR A 156 -12.96 -17.23 7.06
N PHE A 157 -13.42 -17.06 5.82
CA PHE A 157 -14.26 -18.01 5.09
C PHE A 157 -13.48 -18.81 4.03
N VAL A 158 -12.38 -18.26 3.51
CA VAL A 158 -11.60 -18.86 2.42
C VAL A 158 -10.25 -19.42 2.89
N PRO A 159 -9.66 -20.39 2.15
CA PRO A 159 -8.29 -20.81 2.42
C PRO A 159 -7.26 -19.72 2.06
N ALA A 160 -6.08 -19.80 2.67
CA ALA A 160 -4.97 -18.85 2.53
C ALA A 160 -4.65 -18.45 1.08
N LEU A 161 -4.43 -19.47 0.23
CA LEU A 161 -4.07 -19.26 -1.16
C LEU A 161 -5.15 -18.47 -1.91
N LEU A 162 -6.42 -18.78 -1.67
CA LEU A 162 -7.53 -18.07 -2.29
C LEU A 162 -7.60 -16.61 -1.81
N PHE A 163 -7.33 -16.36 -0.52
CA PHE A 163 -7.25 -15.00 0.00
C PHE A 163 -6.15 -14.18 -0.68
N TYR A 164 -4.95 -14.74 -0.89
CA TYR A 164 -3.87 -14.05 -1.60
C TYR A 164 -4.23 -13.77 -3.06
N ILE A 165 -4.84 -14.72 -3.74
CA ILE A 165 -5.32 -14.53 -5.12
C ILE A 165 -6.36 -13.40 -5.15
N LEU A 166 -7.30 -13.38 -4.19
CA LEU A 166 -8.32 -12.32 -4.09
C LEU A 166 -7.70 -10.94 -3.82
N LEU A 167 -6.65 -10.84 -3.00
CA LEU A 167 -5.95 -9.56 -2.77
C LEU A 167 -5.31 -9.02 -4.06
N HIS A 168 -4.60 -9.86 -4.81
CA HIS A 168 -3.99 -9.46 -6.09
C HIS A 168 -5.06 -9.07 -7.11
N LEU A 169 -6.11 -9.90 -7.24
CA LEU A 169 -7.21 -9.62 -8.16
C LEU A 169 -7.92 -8.31 -7.80
N MET A 170 -8.12 -8.04 -6.50
CA MET A 170 -8.71 -6.79 -6.02
C MET A 170 -7.84 -5.58 -6.38
N LEU A 171 -6.52 -5.62 -6.14
CA LEU A 171 -5.62 -4.52 -6.50
C LEU A 171 -5.66 -4.21 -8.00
N ILE A 172 -5.63 -5.25 -8.83
CA ILE A 172 -5.71 -5.12 -10.30
C ILE A 172 -7.08 -4.58 -10.71
N ALA A 173 -8.16 -5.17 -10.21
CA ALA A 173 -9.52 -4.77 -10.57
C ALA A 173 -9.84 -3.33 -10.16
N VAL A 174 -9.44 -2.92 -8.94
CA VAL A 174 -9.61 -1.55 -8.46
C VAL A 174 -8.71 -0.58 -9.22
N GLY A 175 -7.46 -0.94 -9.49
CA GLY A 175 -6.55 -0.13 -10.31
C GLY A 175 -7.12 0.14 -11.72
N PHE A 176 -7.64 -0.90 -12.38
CA PHE A 176 -8.37 -0.73 -13.64
C PHE A 176 -9.64 0.11 -13.46
N ALA A 177 -10.43 -0.08 -12.41
CA ALA A 177 -11.63 0.72 -12.15
C ALA A 177 -11.33 2.23 -11.91
N TYR A 178 -10.12 2.56 -11.45
CA TYR A 178 -9.64 3.94 -11.35
C TYR A 178 -9.26 4.54 -12.70
N ILE A 179 -8.86 3.74 -13.68
CA ILE A 179 -8.58 4.22 -15.04
C ILE A 179 -9.85 4.24 -15.88
N PHE A 180 -10.72 3.22 -15.75
CA PHE A 180 -11.96 3.14 -16.49
C PHE A 180 -12.98 4.21 -16.05
N ASP A 181 -13.61 4.83 -17.05
CA ASP A 181 -14.57 5.91 -16.86
C ASP A 181 -16.00 5.32 -16.82
N PHE A 182 -16.38 4.75 -15.66
CA PHE A 182 -17.76 4.34 -15.42
C PHE A 182 -18.63 5.56 -15.09
N HIS A 183 -19.71 5.72 -15.83
CA HIS A 183 -20.72 6.77 -15.60
C HIS A 183 -21.62 6.36 -14.43
N MET A 184 -21.42 6.95 -13.25
CA MET A 184 -22.26 6.70 -12.06
C MET A 184 -23.23 7.87 -11.80
N PRO A 185 -24.55 7.62 -11.67
CA PRO A 185 -25.51 8.65 -11.29
C PRO A 185 -25.25 9.13 -9.85
N LYS A 186 -25.54 10.41 -9.57
CA LYS A 186 -25.28 11.07 -8.28
C LYS A 186 -25.64 10.19 -7.08
N PRO A 187 -24.72 10.01 -6.09
CA PRO A 187 -25.06 9.31 -4.87
C PRO A 187 -26.08 10.13 -4.08
N ASN A 188 -27.33 9.64 -4.08
CA ASN A 188 -28.41 10.12 -3.25
C ASN A 188 -28.04 9.99 -1.76
N LEU A 189 -28.71 10.74 -0.87
CA LEU A 189 -28.56 10.59 0.58
C LEU A 189 -28.72 9.12 1.03
N LYS A 190 -29.60 8.37 0.34
CA LYS A 190 -29.77 6.92 0.53
C LYS A 190 -28.50 6.12 0.23
N ALA A 191 -27.74 6.47 -0.81
CA ALA A 191 -26.48 5.81 -1.14
C ALA A 191 -25.41 6.09 -0.08
N LEU A 192 -25.35 7.31 0.48
CA LEU A 192 -24.47 7.63 1.61
C LEU A 192 -24.83 6.77 2.83
N ILE A 193 -26.12 6.67 3.18
CA ILE A 193 -26.58 5.84 4.29
C ILE A 193 -26.23 4.37 4.06
N ILE A 194 -26.36 3.87 2.83
CA ILE A 194 -25.96 2.50 2.45
C ILE A 194 -24.46 2.31 2.64
N VAL A 195 -23.61 3.23 2.17
CA VAL A 195 -22.15 3.14 2.35
C VAL A 195 -21.80 3.12 3.84
N MET A 196 -22.40 3.99 4.66
CA MET A 196 -22.19 4.00 6.10
C MET A 196 -22.67 2.72 6.79
N ALA A 197 -23.80 2.16 6.34
CA ALA A 197 -24.32 0.89 6.84
C ALA A 197 -23.42 -0.29 6.46
N ILE A 198 -22.90 -0.31 5.23
CA ILE A 198 -21.91 -1.31 4.78
C ILE A 198 -20.65 -1.20 5.62
N LEU A 199 -20.16 0.01 5.86
CA LEU A 199 -18.97 0.22 6.68
C LEU A 199 -19.17 -0.25 8.12
N ALA A 200 -20.30 0.11 8.74
CA ALA A 200 -20.66 -0.34 10.08
C ALA A 200 -20.80 -1.87 10.14
N PHE A 201 -21.38 -2.49 9.10
CA PHE A 201 -21.44 -3.94 8.98
C PHE A 201 -20.04 -4.57 8.82
N CYS A 202 -19.14 -3.98 8.04
CA CYS A 202 -17.76 -4.46 7.90
C CYS A 202 -17.01 -4.39 9.24
N VAL A 203 -17.14 -3.28 9.97
CA VAL A 203 -16.61 -3.13 11.33
C VAL A 203 -17.17 -4.23 12.23
N PHE A 204 -18.49 -4.41 12.22
CA PHE A 204 -19.16 -5.44 13.00
C PHE A 204 -18.65 -6.84 12.66
N VAL A 205 -18.53 -7.19 11.37
CA VAL A 205 -18.03 -8.49 10.93
C VAL A 205 -16.56 -8.69 11.34
N VAL A 206 -15.70 -7.69 11.15
CA VAL A 206 -14.29 -7.75 11.57
C VAL A 206 -14.20 -7.99 13.08
N PHE A 207 -15.01 -7.30 13.88
CA PHE A 207 -14.98 -7.43 15.34
C PHE A 207 -15.64 -8.73 15.84
N ALA A 208 -16.81 -9.09 15.31
CA ALA A 208 -17.55 -10.29 15.67
C ALA A 208 -16.78 -11.57 15.29
N LEU A 209 -16.23 -11.64 14.07
CA LEU A 209 -15.45 -12.81 13.65
C LEU A 209 -14.12 -12.94 14.39
N THR A 210 -13.59 -11.83 14.94
CA THR A 210 -12.38 -11.86 15.78
C THR A 210 -12.60 -12.65 17.07
N GLU A 211 -13.78 -12.59 17.69
CA GLU A 211 -14.07 -13.38 18.90
C GLU A 211 -14.25 -14.87 18.60
N PHE A 212 -14.79 -15.22 17.44
CA PHE A 212 -15.08 -16.62 17.09
C PHE A 212 -13.92 -17.37 16.42
N ARG A 213 -13.03 -16.66 15.70
CA ARG A 213 -11.82 -17.25 15.11
C ARG A 213 -10.66 -16.25 15.12
N PRO A 214 -9.54 -16.53 15.80
CA PRO A 214 -8.35 -15.72 15.62
C PRO A 214 -7.96 -15.73 14.13
N PRO A 215 -7.49 -14.61 13.56
CA PRO A 215 -7.01 -14.58 12.19
C PRO A 215 -5.95 -15.67 12.04
N ARG A 216 -6.15 -16.57 11.06
CA ARG A 216 -5.25 -17.73 10.87
C ARG A 216 -3.83 -17.32 10.47
N PHE A 217 -3.64 -16.07 10.06
CA PHE A 217 -2.36 -15.54 9.70
C PHE A 217 -1.80 -14.65 10.81
N THR A 218 -0.82 -15.20 11.52
CA THR A 218 0.28 -14.40 12.05
C THR A 218 1.22 -14.13 10.88
N VAL A 219 1.03 -12.99 10.23
CA VAL A 219 2.07 -12.46 9.32
C VAL A 219 3.31 -12.25 10.16
N ASP A 220 4.46 -12.71 9.65
CA ASP A 220 5.73 -12.68 10.36
C ASP A 220 5.99 -11.30 10.97
N SER A 221 6.46 -11.29 12.22
CA SER A 221 6.45 -10.12 13.09
C SER A 221 7.34 -8.95 12.63
N ASN A 222 8.20 -9.17 11.62
CA ASN A 222 9.01 -8.13 10.97
C ASN A 222 9.15 -8.37 9.45
N PRO A 223 8.09 -8.13 8.66
CA PRO A 223 8.08 -8.44 7.24
C PRO A 223 8.89 -7.45 6.40
N ILE A 224 9.24 -6.28 6.96
CA ILE A 224 10.17 -5.30 6.36
C ILE A 224 11.62 -5.71 6.59
N VAL A 225 11.97 -6.15 7.80
CA VAL A 225 13.33 -6.62 8.10
C VAL A 225 13.62 -7.86 7.26
N SER A 226 12.73 -8.85 7.23
CA SER A 226 12.95 -10.03 6.38
C SER A 226 12.99 -9.72 4.88
N ALA A 227 12.19 -8.76 4.39
CA ALA A 227 12.26 -8.34 2.98
C ALA A 227 13.54 -7.56 2.64
N PHE A 228 14.04 -6.73 3.55
CA PHE A 228 15.32 -6.03 3.36
C PHE A 228 16.50 -7.00 3.49
N THR A 229 16.48 -7.89 4.48
CA THR A 229 17.51 -8.90 4.70
C THR A 229 17.60 -9.87 3.51
N GLU A 230 16.48 -10.40 2.98
CA GLU A 230 16.51 -11.22 1.75
C GLU A 230 17.08 -10.44 0.54
N HIS A 231 16.82 -9.13 0.45
CA HIS A 231 17.30 -8.32 -0.67
C HIS A 231 18.79 -7.92 -0.53
N GLU A 232 19.28 -7.81 0.71
CA GLU A 232 20.68 -7.57 1.07
C GLU A 232 21.50 -8.85 0.91
N ASP A 233 20.98 -10.00 1.34
CA ASP A 233 21.59 -11.32 1.18
C ASP A 233 21.72 -11.71 -0.30
N ALA A 234 20.67 -11.47 -1.11
CA ALA A 234 20.70 -11.71 -2.55
C ALA A 234 21.63 -10.75 -3.31
N ALA A 235 21.87 -9.53 -2.79
CA ALA A 235 22.86 -8.62 -3.36
C ALA A 235 24.29 -9.11 -3.06
N PHE A 236 24.52 -9.66 -1.86
CA PHE A 236 25.81 -10.24 -1.46
C PHE A 236 26.17 -11.51 -2.24
N GLU A 237 25.23 -12.42 -2.48
CA GLU A 237 25.47 -13.63 -3.28
C GLU A 237 25.83 -13.30 -4.75
N ASN A 238 25.25 -12.22 -5.30
CA ASN A 238 25.56 -11.77 -6.67
C ASN A 238 26.93 -11.08 -6.78
N GLU A 239 27.47 -10.49 -5.71
CA GLU A 239 28.83 -9.95 -5.70
C GLU A 239 29.90 -11.04 -5.54
N GLU A 240 29.67 -12.09 -4.73
CA GLU A 240 30.63 -13.20 -4.60
C GLU A 240 30.65 -14.11 -5.84
N GLY A 241 29.51 -14.28 -6.53
CA GLY A 241 29.43 -15.01 -7.81
C GLY A 241 30.20 -14.34 -8.96
N GLY A 242 30.47 -13.04 -8.87
CA GLY A 242 31.18 -12.24 -9.88
C GLY A 242 32.71 -12.30 -9.79
N LEU A 243 33.29 -12.79 -8.70
CA LEU A 243 34.75 -12.76 -8.48
C LEU A 243 35.49 -14.07 -8.81
N SER A 244 34.80 -15.12 -9.28
CA SER A 244 35.42 -16.42 -9.61
C SER A 244 36.05 -16.51 -11.02
N GLY A 245 36.15 -15.40 -11.74
CA GLY A 245 36.55 -15.36 -13.16
C GLY A 245 38.00 -14.97 -13.49
N ILE A 246 38.90 -14.78 -12.51
CA ILE A 246 40.28 -14.36 -12.79
C ILE A 246 41.27 -15.46 -12.38
N THR A 247 41.56 -16.37 -13.31
CA THR A 247 42.78 -17.19 -13.28
C THR A 247 43.87 -16.46 -14.08
N PRO A 248 45.12 -16.37 -13.57
CA PRO A 248 46.19 -15.67 -14.26
C PRO A 248 46.79 -16.54 -15.37
N SER A 249 46.91 -15.98 -16.57
CA SER A 249 47.64 -16.56 -17.68
C SER A 249 49.13 -16.19 -17.64
N ASN A 250 49.94 -17.22 -17.41
CA ASN A 250 51.20 -17.52 -18.09
C ASN A 250 52.42 -16.59 -17.87
N GLN A 251 53.46 -17.13 -17.21
CA GLN A 251 54.84 -16.82 -17.58
C GLN A 251 55.70 -18.09 -17.54
N LYS A 252 56.40 -18.29 -18.65
CA LYS A 252 57.18 -19.47 -19.04
C LYS A 252 58.66 -19.30 -18.62
N ASN A 253 59.27 -20.44 -18.30
CA ASN A 253 60.65 -20.89 -18.59
C ASN A 253 61.71 -20.99 -17.47
N SER A 254 62.55 -22.02 -17.71
CA SER A 254 63.93 -22.34 -17.32
C SER A 254 64.24 -23.13 -16.04
N ASP A 255 64.97 -24.23 -16.29
CA ASP A 255 65.97 -24.92 -15.48
C ASP A 255 65.48 -25.73 -14.25
N ASP A 256 66.02 -26.89 -13.89
CA ASP A 256 66.94 -27.88 -14.47
C ASP A 256 66.90 -29.07 -13.46
N SER A 257 67.45 -30.22 -13.82
CA SER A 257 67.95 -31.28 -12.91
C SER A 257 66.99 -32.16 -12.06
N GLN A 258 66.89 -33.42 -12.51
CA GLN A 258 67.08 -34.70 -11.78
C GLN A 258 66.57 -34.89 -10.34
N GLY A 259 65.89 -36.03 -10.10
CA GLY A 259 65.82 -36.60 -8.75
C GLY A 259 64.82 -37.74 -8.58
N VAL A 260 65.30 -38.98 -8.71
CA VAL A 260 64.61 -40.23 -8.36
C VAL A 260 64.35 -40.27 -6.84
N ILE A 261 63.25 -40.93 -6.41
CA ILE A 261 63.13 -41.94 -5.32
C ILE A 261 61.69 -41.96 -4.75
N LYS A 262 61.04 -43.12 -4.86
CA LYS A 262 59.99 -43.67 -3.97
C LYS A 262 60.68 -44.73 -3.09
N PRO A 263 60.00 -45.39 -2.13
CA PRO A 263 59.05 -44.97 -1.08
C PRO A 263 59.53 -45.51 0.30
N ASP A 264 58.83 -45.21 1.42
CA ASP A 264 58.55 -46.18 2.50
C ASP A 264 57.90 -45.53 3.73
N GLY A 265 57.09 -46.30 4.46
CA GLY A 265 57.07 -46.19 5.92
C GLY A 265 55.73 -46.03 6.65
N GLN A 266 55.00 -47.13 6.80
CA GLN A 266 54.38 -47.63 8.05
C GLN A 266 53.09 -47.01 8.64
N LEU A 267 52.11 -47.91 8.81
CA LEU A 267 50.98 -47.87 9.74
C LEU A 267 51.43 -48.02 11.21
N ARG A 268 50.65 -47.46 12.15
CA ARG A 268 50.26 -48.03 13.47
C ARG A 268 49.31 -47.02 14.15
N LEU A 269 48.43 -47.33 15.10
CA LEU A 269 47.62 -48.47 15.52
C LEU A 269 46.73 -47.88 16.65
N GLN A 270 45.46 -48.26 16.67
CA GLN A 270 44.55 -48.14 17.82
C GLN A 270 45.14 -48.90 19.03
N ASP A 271 44.95 -48.42 20.26
CA ASP A 271 44.51 -49.22 21.44
C ASP A 271 44.46 -48.37 22.73
N ASP A 272 43.32 -48.48 23.41
CA ASP A 272 42.99 -48.48 24.86
C ASP A 272 43.54 -47.44 25.86
N ILE A 273 42.66 -46.97 26.76
CA ILE A 273 42.64 -47.33 28.21
C ILE A 273 41.51 -46.57 28.94
N ASP A 274 40.68 -47.37 29.64
CA ASP A 274 39.83 -47.18 30.84
C ASP A 274 38.91 -45.96 31.03
#